data_AF-A0A975JVR2-F1
#
_entry.id   AF-A0A975JVR2-F1
#
_cell.length_a   1.000
_cell.length_b   1.000
_cell.length_c   1.000
_cell.angle_alpha   90.00
_cell.angle_beta   90.00
_cell.angle_gamma   90.00
#
_symmetry.space_group_name_H-M   'P 1'
#
loop_
_entity.id
_entity.type
_entity.pdbx_description
1 polymer ?
#
loop_
_entity_poly.entity_id
_entity_poly.type
_entity_poly.pdbx_seq_one_letter_code
_entity_poly.pdbx_strand_id
1 'polypeptide(L)'
;MAALMATVPRGRRSTPMAILRDTDALDIGVGSAVGTAQQRGHNPSASLGLRGQSQAFSPRAIPEGAAGSYLADLRGDEPLVRELQRVVMAEITLSENVNGWVERFSQVNRRDPYLWIWCRAAAEMASLPSIDAELYDHVIDSVILMVIINAVIDDVADHHGRQGFLDALLDIVEGRGGATAIDPALTRKAVSPLEATTLETLWFFYSTLMQRARSYPRCAEFADIFAYDCRVWANMYRLSHLFNDHPDMMSMVEHDLVMPYNMGMVMYTDLQLMCSSRFEMTDLGAVRAAAILAQYMGRIGNLTTTWRREIDEHDYTSGVFAYAVDKGFVDIEWLKHPDATGCRQRLSRGLSGATAKSSSSGNGSRTAMRSSGSAKQSRVSMFATGLMACPD
;
A
#
# COMPACT_ATOMS: atom_id res chain seq x y z
N MET A 1 -32.33 32.45 -0.07
CA MET A 1 -31.26 32.07 0.88
C MET A 1 -30.42 33.29 1.25
N ALA A 2 -31.04 34.23 1.95
CA ALA A 2 -30.41 35.43 2.49
C ALA A 2 -31.29 35.89 3.67
N ALA A 3 -31.24 35.13 4.76
CA ALA A 3 -31.80 35.47 6.07
C ALA A 3 -31.55 34.28 7.01
N LEU A 4 -30.41 34.28 7.72
CA LEU A 4 -30.21 33.61 9.02
C LEU A 4 -28.74 33.75 9.44
N MET A 5 -28.32 34.98 9.73
CA MET A 5 -27.16 35.26 10.57
C MET A 5 -27.47 36.50 11.42
N ALA A 6 -28.08 36.26 12.58
CA ALA A 6 -28.05 37.20 13.70
C ALA A 6 -28.27 36.43 15.01
N THR A 7 -27.55 36.88 16.04
CA THR A 7 -27.66 36.56 17.47
C THR A 7 -27.12 35.22 17.99
N VAL A 8 -25.85 35.20 18.41
CA VAL A 8 -25.40 34.42 19.59
C VAL A 8 -24.45 35.30 20.43
N PRO A 9 -24.56 35.33 21.78
CA PRO A 9 -23.89 36.32 22.63
C PRO A 9 -22.41 36.02 22.89
N ARG A 10 -21.61 37.10 23.04
CA ARG A 10 -20.23 37.05 23.55
C ARG A 10 -20.23 36.83 25.06
N GLY A 11 -19.57 35.76 25.53
CA GLY A 11 -19.13 35.69 26.93
C GLY A 11 -18.90 34.30 27.49
N ARG A 12 -17.67 33.79 27.38
CA ARG A 12 -16.88 33.17 28.47
C ARG A 12 -15.53 32.72 27.89
N ARG A 13 -14.44 33.20 28.50
CA ARG A 13 -13.08 32.74 28.21
C ARG A 13 -12.98 31.29 28.68
N SER A 14 -12.91 30.35 27.75
CA SER A 14 -12.47 28.98 28.01
C SER A 14 -10.95 28.94 28.00
N THR A 15 -10.42 28.35 29.07
CA THR A 15 -9.03 27.95 29.30
C THR A 15 -8.47 27.23 28.08
N PRO A 16 -7.21 27.46 27.67
CA PRO A 16 -6.61 26.70 26.57
C PRO A 16 -6.61 25.21 26.92
N MET A 17 -7.16 24.41 26.00
CA MET A 17 -7.07 22.95 26.00
C MET A 17 -5.59 22.57 26.13
N ALA A 18 -5.27 21.89 27.23
CA ALA A 18 -4.03 21.15 27.36
C ALA A 18 -4.01 20.11 26.24
N ILE A 19 -3.15 20.31 25.25
CA ILE A 19 -2.71 19.24 24.36
C ILE A 19 -2.00 18.24 25.27
N LEU A 20 -2.68 17.12 25.56
CA LEU A 20 -2.08 15.93 26.13
C LEU A 20 -0.94 15.51 25.19
N ARG A 21 0.29 15.84 25.59
CA ARG A 21 1.49 15.19 25.10
C ARG A 21 1.47 13.78 25.67
N ASP A 22 0.91 12.85 24.92
CA ASP A 22 1.12 11.43 25.16
C ASP A 22 2.41 11.06 24.41
N THR A 23 3.55 11.28 25.08
CA THR A 23 4.90 10.98 24.57
C THR A 23 5.39 9.58 24.93
N ASP A 24 4.48 8.66 25.29
CA ASP A 24 4.84 7.28 25.66
C ASP A 24 4.77 6.29 24.47
N ALA A 25 4.61 6.78 23.23
CA ALA A 25 4.59 5.95 22.02
C ALA A 25 6.01 5.72 21.47
N LEU A 26 6.75 4.85 22.16
CA LEU A 26 8.02 4.16 21.86
C LEU A 26 8.92 4.26 23.10
N ASP A 27 8.63 3.44 24.12
CA ASP A 27 9.59 3.18 25.19
C ASP A 27 10.75 2.35 24.62
N ILE A 28 11.71 3.05 24.00
CA ILE A 28 12.96 2.48 23.49
C ILE A 28 13.89 2.38 24.70
N GLY A 29 13.79 1.27 25.43
CA GLY A 29 14.67 0.98 26.55
C GLY A 29 16.13 0.87 26.12
N VAL A 30 16.87 1.98 26.21
CA VAL A 30 18.34 2.00 26.16
C VAL A 30 18.85 1.71 27.57
N GLY A 31 18.84 0.42 27.94
CA GLY A 31 19.46 -0.06 29.17
C GLY A 31 20.90 -0.51 28.92
N SER A 32 21.88 0.31 29.33
CA SER A 32 23.27 -0.13 29.44
C SER A 32 23.42 -1.11 30.61
N ALA A 33 23.92 -2.32 30.38
CA ALA A 33 24.45 -3.17 31.44
C ALA A 33 25.63 -4.01 30.92
N VAL A 34 26.83 -3.51 31.20
CA VAL A 34 28.06 -4.29 31.31
C VAL A 34 27.94 -5.17 32.57
N GLY A 35 28.14 -6.49 32.45
CA GLY A 35 28.22 -7.35 33.64
C GLY A 35 28.16 -8.86 33.42
N THR A 36 29.32 -9.46 33.16
CA THR A 36 29.83 -10.76 33.67
C THR A 36 28.96 -12.04 33.66
N ALA A 37 29.60 -13.08 33.10
CA ALA A 37 29.21 -14.49 33.03
C ALA A 37 28.86 -15.18 34.36
N GLN A 38 27.94 -16.17 34.30
CA GLN A 38 28.16 -17.47 34.96
C GLN A 38 27.28 -18.61 34.40
N GLN A 39 27.94 -19.73 34.09
CA GLN A 39 27.34 -21.02 33.76
C GLN A 39 26.44 -21.56 34.89
N ARG A 40 25.35 -22.24 34.53
CA ARG A 40 24.94 -23.55 35.09
C ARG A 40 23.74 -24.09 34.31
N GLY A 41 23.90 -25.29 33.75
CA GLY A 41 22.79 -26.00 33.13
C GLY A 41 21.88 -26.66 34.16
N HIS A 42 20.67 -26.99 33.74
CA HIS A 42 19.95 -28.20 34.11
C HIS A 42 18.74 -28.36 33.18
N ASN A 43 18.72 -29.50 32.50
CA ASN A 43 17.57 -30.07 31.82
C ASN A 43 16.73 -30.79 32.89
N PRO A 44 15.39 -30.77 32.82
CA PRO A 44 14.77 -32.06 32.58
C PRO A 44 13.51 -32.02 31.70
N SER A 45 13.43 -33.09 30.91
CA SER A 45 12.29 -33.59 30.16
C SER A 45 11.01 -33.67 31.01
N ALA A 46 9.89 -33.23 30.43
CA ALA A 46 8.56 -33.69 30.82
C ALA A 46 7.72 -33.92 29.55
N SER A 47 7.58 -35.19 29.23
CA SER A 47 6.67 -35.76 28.24
C SER A 47 5.21 -35.57 28.67
N LEU A 48 4.40 -34.87 27.86
CA LEU A 48 2.95 -34.91 27.93
C LEU A 48 2.42 -35.36 26.57
N GLY A 49 1.96 -36.60 26.54
CA GLY A 49 1.31 -37.21 25.38
C GLY A 49 -0.09 -36.64 25.19
N LEU A 50 -0.37 -36.19 23.97
CA LEU A 50 -1.72 -36.01 23.46
C LEU A 50 -1.85 -36.82 22.18
N ARG A 51 -2.41 -38.02 22.31
CA ARG A 51 -3.05 -38.74 21.21
C ARG A 51 -4.37 -38.02 20.91
N GLY A 52 -4.40 -37.26 19.83
CA GLY A 52 -5.61 -36.70 19.23
C GLY A 52 -5.66 -37.11 17.76
N GLN A 53 -6.78 -37.68 17.35
CA GLN A 53 -6.99 -38.31 16.05
C GLN A 53 -6.81 -37.30 14.90
N SER A 54 -5.91 -37.61 13.97
CA SER A 54 -5.78 -36.89 12.70
C SER A 54 -6.97 -37.26 11.81
N GLN A 55 -7.99 -36.41 11.78
CA GLN A 55 -8.92 -36.37 10.66
C GLN A 55 -8.27 -35.51 9.58
N ALA A 56 -7.98 -36.13 8.44
CA ALA A 56 -7.46 -35.47 7.26
C ALA A 56 -8.42 -34.32 6.86
N PHE A 57 -7.96 -33.10 7.04
CA PHE A 57 -8.66 -31.90 6.60
C PHE A 57 -8.51 -31.82 5.08
N SER A 58 -9.61 -31.98 4.36
CA SER A 58 -9.65 -31.71 2.92
C SER A 58 -9.88 -30.20 2.75
N PRO A 59 -8.88 -29.41 2.33
CA PRO A 59 -9.10 -27.99 2.07
C PRO A 59 -10.15 -27.88 0.96
N ARG A 60 -11.21 -27.09 1.22
CA ARG A 60 -12.12 -26.66 0.16
C ARG A 60 -11.26 -26.02 -0.93
N ALA A 61 -11.27 -26.61 -2.12
CA ALA A 61 -10.57 -26.09 -3.27
C ALA A 61 -11.01 -24.64 -3.52
N ILE A 62 -10.07 -23.72 -3.39
CA ILE A 62 -10.13 -22.45 -4.11
C ILE A 62 -10.20 -22.85 -5.60
N PRO A 63 -11.12 -22.30 -6.40
CA PRO A 63 -11.31 -22.74 -7.79
C PRO A 63 -9.96 -22.78 -8.51
N GLU A 64 -9.60 -23.94 -9.05
CA GLU A 64 -8.49 -24.08 -9.99
C GLU A 64 -8.77 -23.15 -11.18
N GLY A 65 -8.14 -21.97 -11.17
CA GLY A 65 -8.40 -20.89 -12.12
C GLY A 65 -8.01 -19.50 -11.62
N ALA A 66 -7.99 -19.25 -10.31
CA ALA A 66 -7.64 -17.94 -9.76
C ALA A 66 -6.13 -17.62 -9.79
N ALA A 67 -5.27 -18.63 -9.92
CA ALA A 67 -3.82 -18.48 -9.84
C ALA A 67 -3.12 -18.19 -11.19
N GLY A 68 -3.86 -17.89 -12.27
CA GLY A 68 -3.33 -17.88 -13.64
C GLY A 68 -3.43 -16.58 -14.44
N SER A 69 -3.85 -15.45 -13.87
CA SER A 69 -4.24 -14.28 -14.68
C SER A 69 -3.69 -12.93 -14.21
N TYR A 70 -2.38 -12.83 -13.97
CA TYR A 70 -1.74 -11.50 -14.01
C TYR A 70 -1.55 -10.99 -15.45
N LEU A 71 -1.56 -11.89 -16.45
CA LEU A 71 -1.09 -11.56 -17.82
C LEU A 71 -2.04 -11.99 -18.94
N ALA A 72 -3.07 -12.79 -18.64
CA ALA A 72 -4.04 -13.25 -19.65
C ALA A 72 -4.91 -12.12 -20.23
N ASP A 73 -4.94 -10.95 -19.58
CA ASP A 73 -5.67 -9.75 -20.01
C ASP A 73 -4.83 -8.76 -20.83
N LEU A 74 -3.52 -8.98 -20.98
CA LEU A 74 -2.63 -8.19 -21.86
C LEU A 74 -2.66 -8.71 -23.31
N ARG A 75 -3.86 -9.03 -23.83
CA ARG A 75 -4.08 -9.73 -25.11
C ARG A 75 -3.53 -9.04 -26.38
N GLY A 76 -2.88 -7.89 -26.25
CA GLY A 76 -2.19 -7.18 -27.34
C GLY A 76 -0.68 -7.45 -27.45
N ASP A 77 0.00 -7.81 -26.36
CA ASP A 77 1.48 -7.79 -26.27
C ASP A 77 2.06 -9.00 -25.50
N GLU A 78 1.39 -10.14 -25.57
CA GLU A 78 1.82 -11.39 -24.92
C GLU A 78 3.30 -11.78 -25.19
N PRO A 79 3.88 -11.55 -26.40
CA PRO A 79 5.30 -11.81 -26.64
C PRO A 79 6.24 -10.87 -25.89
N LEU A 80 5.91 -9.58 -25.80
CA LEU A 80 6.73 -8.57 -25.11
C LEU A 80 6.70 -8.78 -23.60
N VAL A 81 5.52 -9.11 -23.06
CA VAL A 81 5.35 -9.49 -21.66
C VAL A 81 6.19 -10.72 -21.34
N ARG A 82 6.10 -11.79 -22.15
CA ARG A 82 6.93 -12.99 -21.96
C ARG A 82 8.43 -12.71 -22.10
N GLU A 83 8.82 -11.77 -22.97
CA GLU A 83 10.20 -11.33 -23.14
C GLU A 83 10.71 -10.59 -21.89
N LEU A 84 9.96 -9.60 -21.42
CA LEU A 84 10.25 -8.85 -20.19
C LEU A 84 10.34 -9.78 -18.99
N GLN A 85 9.40 -10.72 -18.85
CA GLN A 85 9.46 -11.74 -17.82
C GLN A 85 10.72 -12.57 -17.92
N ARG A 86 11.08 -13.04 -19.11
CA ARG A 86 12.26 -13.88 -19.31
C ARG A 86 13.56 -13.14 -18.99
N VAL A 87 13.70 -11.90 -19.45
CA VAL A 87 14.89 -11.07 -19.20
C VAL A 87 15.02 -10.77 -17.70
N VAL A 88 13.93 -10.31 -17.07
CA VAL A 88 13.93 -10.00 -15.63
C VAL A 88 14.19 -11.26 -14.78
N MET A 89 13.58 -12.40 -15.13
CA MET A 89 13.77 -13.65 -14.38
C MET A 89 15.14 -14.31 -14.60
N ALA A 90 15.78 -14.08 -15.74
CA ALA A 90 17.11 -14.65 -16.00
C ALA A 90 18.21 -13.94 -15.21
N GLU A 91 17.99 -12.68 -14.83
CA GLU A 91 19.03 -11.82 -14.26
C GLU A 91 18.87 -11.56 -12.76
N ILE A 92 17.64 -11.63 -12.23
CA ILE A 92 17.38 -11.30 -10.83
C ILE A 92 17.22 -12.56 -9.98
N THR A 93 18.08 -12.67 -8.97
CA THR A 93 18.00 -13.71 -7.94
C THR A 93 17.51 -13.12 -6.63
N LEU A 94 16.55 -13.80 -5.99
CA LEU A 94 16.11 -13.43 -4.64
C LEU A 94 17.11 -13.97 -3.62
N SER A 95 17.39 -13.17 -2.58
CA SER A 95 18.23 -13.62 -1.47
C SER A 95 17.56 -14.77 -0.71
N GLU A 96 18.34 -15.51 0.09
CA GLU A 96 17.82 -16.58 0.94
C GLU A 96 16.75 -16.06 1.92
N ASN A 97 16.95 -14.85 2.46
CA ASN A 97 15.97 -14.21 3.34
C ASN A 97 14.64 -13.99 2.62
N VAL A 98 14.69 -13.41 1.42
CA VAL A 98 13.48 -13.13 0.63
C VAL A 98 12.77 -14.42 0.25
N ASN A 99 13.50 -15.44 -0.19
CA ASN A 99 12.91 -16.75 -0.48
C ASN A 99 12.20 -17.35 0.74
N GLY A 100 12.80 -17.29 1.92
CA GLY A 100 12.19 -17.76 3.16
C GLY A 100 10.92 -16.97 3.53
N TRP A 101 10.90 -15.66 3.29
CA TRP A 101 9.70 -14.84 3.51
C TRP A 101 8.60 -15.15 2.50
N VAL A 102 8.94 -15.34 1.23
CA VAL A 102 7.99 -15.74 0.17
C VAL A 102 7.38 -17.12 0.47
N GLU A 103 8.20 -18.08 0.90
CA GLU A 103 7.72 -19.40 1.32
C GLU A 103 6.76 -19.28 2.51
N ARG A 104 7.10 -18.46 3.51
CA ARG A 104 6.19 -18.23 4.65
C ARG A 104 4.89 -17.55 4.23
N PHE A 105 4.97 -16.55 3.35
CA PHE A 105 3.80 -15.88 2.80
C PHE A 105 2.87 -16.89 2.09
N SER A 106 3.42 -17.89 1.40
CA SER A 106 2.65 -18.93 0.71
C SER A 106 1.68 -19.73 1.60
N GLN A 107 1.89 -19.68 2.92
CA GLN A 107 1.05 -20.34 3.92
C GLN A 107 -0.26 -19.58 4.19
N VAL A 108 -0.28 -18.26 3.93
CA VAL A 108 -1.42 -17.38 4.22
C VAL A 108 -2.07 -16.87 2.94
N ASN A 109 -1.30 -16.75 1.85
CA ASN A 109 -1.83 -16.44 0.52
C ASN A 109 -0.91 -16.95 -0.60
N ARG A 110 -1.43 -17.15 -1.81
CA ARG A 110 -0.67 -17.58 -2.99
C ARG A 110 -0.59 -16.44 -4.00
N ARG A 111 0.64 -16.06 -4.34
CA ARG A 111 0.95 -15.15 -5.46
C ARG A 111 1.92 -15.85 -6.41
N ASP A 112 1.92 -15.42 -7.67
CA ASP A 112 2.90 -15.89 -8.64
C ASP A 112 4.32 -15.55 -8.16
N PRO A 113 5.27 -16.50 -8.10
CA PRO A 113 6.66 -16.21 -7.74
C PRO A 113 7.30 -15.07 -8.54
N TYR A 114 6.86 -14.84 -9.78
CA TYR A 114 7.29 -13.72 -10.62
C TYR A 114 7.08 -12.36 -9.94
N LEU A 115 6.01 -12.21 -9.16
CA LEU A 115 5.70 -10.96 -8.46
C LEU A 115 6.90 -10.48 -7.62
N TRP A 116 7.50 -11.39 -6.86
CA TRP A 116 8.59 -11.03 -5.92
C TRP A 116 9.88 -10.68 -6.64
N ILE A 117 10.17 -11.33 -7.77
CA ILE A 117 11.30 -11.00 -8.65
C ILE A 117 11.09 -9.61 -9.27
N TRP A 118 9.88 -9.34 -9.75
CA TRP A 118 9.53 -8.02 -10.28
C TRP A 118 9.62 -6.94 -9.19
N CYS A 119 9.15 -7.21 -7.98
CA CYS A 119 9.27 -6.29 -6.85
C CYS A 119 10.73 -6.01 -6.49
N ARG A 120 11.62 -7.02 -6.54
CA ARG A 120 13.06 -6.85 -6.37
C ARG A 120 13.64 -5.90 -7.42
N ALA A 121 13.30 -6.12 -8.70
CA ALA A 121 13.70 -5.23 -9.79
C ALA A 121 13.24 -3.79 -9.56
N ALA A 122 11.98 -3.62 -9.18
CA ALA A 122 11.38 -2.31 -8.92
C ALA A 122 12.04 -1.61 -7.72
N ALA A 123 12.35 -2.35 -6.66
CA ALA A 123 13.05 -1.82 -5.49
C ALA A 123 14.48 -1.36 -5.82
N GLU A 124 15.21 -2.12 -6.65
CA GLU A 124 16.54 -1.74 -7.13
C GLU A 124 16.49 -0.50 -8.02
N MET A 125 15.51 -0.43 -8.93
CA MET A 125 15.31 0.74 -9.80
C MET A 125 14.95 2.00 -9.02
N ALA A 126 14.17 1.86 -7.94
CA ALA A 126 13.74 2.95 -7.07
C ALA A 126 14.75 3.26 -5.95
N SER A 127 15.93 2.64 -5.97
CA SER A 127 16.92 2.80 -4.91
C SER A 127 17.57 4.19 -4.93
N LEU A 128 17.79 4.76 -3.74
CA LEU A 128 18.50 6.01 -3.58
C LEU A 128 20.00 5.78 -3.86
N PRO A 129 20.64 6.66 -4.64
CA PRO A 129 22.07 6.55 -4.93
C PRO A 129 22.95 6.83 -3.70
N SER A 130 22.37 7.31 -2.60
CA SER A 130 23.07 7.63 -1.35
C SER A 130 23.19 6.46 -0.39
N ILE A 131 22.60 5.29 -0.70
CA ILE A 131 22.69 4.10 0.16
C ILE A 131 24.14 3.64 0.25
N ASP A 132 24.59 3.36 1.46
CA ASP A 132 25.93 2.81 1.70
C ASP A 132 26.03 1.42 1.04
N ALA A 133 27.07 1.20 0.24
CA ALA A 133 27.18 0.03 -0.65
C ALA A 133 27.08 -1.31 0.11
N GLU A 134 27.64 -1.36 1.31
CA GLU A 134 27.60 -2.50 2.22
C GLU A 134 26.21 -2.80 2.80
N LEU A 135 25.30 -1.83 2.78
CA LEU A 135 23.93 -1.97 3.26
C LEU A 135 22.92 -2.15 2.12
N TYR A 136 23.34 -1.96 0.86
CA TYR A 136 22.47 -1.95 -0.31
C TYR A 136 21.56 -3.18 -0.38
N ASP A 137 22.12 -4.38 -0.49
CA ASP A 137 21.31 -5.60 -0.60
C ASP A 137 20.43 -5.84 0.62
N HIS A 138 20.94 -5.48 1.80
CA HIS A 138 20.22 -5.66 3.05
C HIS A 138 19.02 -4.70 3.17
N VAL A 139 19.12 -3.47 2.69
CA VAL A 139 17.98 -2.54 2.68
C VAL A 139 16.99 -2.87 1.56
N ILE A 140 17.47 -3.31 0.39
CA ILE A 140 16.58 -3.78 -0.68
C ILE A 140 15.75 -4.98 -0.22
N ASP A 141 16.35 -5.97 0.45
CA ASP A 141 15.59 -7.08 1.06
C ASP A 141 14.51 -6.57 2.03
N SER A 142 14.80 -5.51 2.79
CA SER A 142 13.84 -4.94 3.74
C SER A 142 12.69 -4.20 3.06
N VAL A 143 12.96 -3.58 1.92
CA VAL A 143 11.91 -3.05 1.04
C VAL A 143 11.03 -4.19 0.54
N ILE A 144 11.59 -5.32 0.11
CA ILE A 144 10.80 -6.48 -0.31
C ILE A 144 9.98 -7.08 0.83
N LEU A 145 10.54 -7.14 2.04
CA LEU A 145 9.76 -7.53 3.22
C LEU A 145 8.58 -6.59 3.45
N MET A 146 8.76 -5.28 3.28
CA MET A 146 7.66 -4.32 3.36
C MET A 146 6.62 -4.51 2.26
N VAL A 147 7.03 -4.86 1.02
CA VAL A 147 6.10 -5.21 -0.06
C VAL A 147 5.30 -6.47 0.29
N ILE A 148 5.91 -7.48 0.92
CA ILE A 148 5.21 -8.69 1.38
C ILE A 148 4.18 -8.34 2.48
N ILE A 149 4.56 -7.50 3.45
CA ILE A 149 3.65 -7.00 4.49
C ILE A 149 2.47 -6.26 3.85
N ASN A 150 2.74 -5.41 2.85
CA ASN A 150 1.72 -4.73 2.05
C ASN A 150 0.75 -5.70 1.41
N ALA A 151 1.24 -6.72 0.70
CA ALA A 151 0.39 -7.73 0.08
C ALA A 151 -0.52 -8.43 1.10
N VAL A 152 -0.01 -8.81 2.28
CA VAL A 152 -0.84 -9.45 3.33
C VAL A 152 -1.99 -8.56 3.78
N ILE A 153 -1.76 -7.26 3.95
CA ILE A 153 -2.79 -6.32 4.44
C ILE A 153 -3.76 -5.96 3.31
N ASP A 154 -3.24 -5.68 2.11
CA ASP A 154 -4.00 -5.37 0.88
C ASP A 154 -5.04 -6.45 0.59
N ASP A 155 -4.61 -7.71 0.58
CA ASP A 155 -5.49 -8.87 0.37
C ASP A 155 -6.65 -8.96 1.36
N VAL A 156 -6.51 -8.40 2.57
CA VAL A 156 -7.58 -8.37 3.56
C VAL A 156 -8.44 -7.13 3.45
N ALA A 157 -7.84 -5.98 3.13
CA ALA A 157 -8.53 -4.71 2.94
C ALA A 157 -9.52 -4.74 1.76
N ASP A 158 -9.18 -5.49 0.70
CA ASP A 158 -9.98 -5.60 -0.52
C ASP A 158 -11.25 -6.46 -0.33
N HIS A 159 -11.38 -7.16 0.80
CA HIS A 159 -12.54 -8.01 1.08
C HIS A 159 -13.56 -7.35 2.01
N HIS A 160 -14.82 -7.34 1.59
CA HIS A 160 -15.96 -6.88 2.37
C HIS A 160 -16.13 -7.59 3.71
N GLY A 161 -16.60 -6.86 4.72
CA GLY A 161 -16.98 -7.41 6.01
C GLY A 161 -15.82 -7.97 6.85
N ARG A 162 -14.56 -7.64 6.49
CA ARG A 162 -13.36 -8.06 7.21
C ARG A 162 -12.77 -6.98 8.12
N GLN A 163 -13.51 -5.90 8.40
CA GLN A 163 -13.02 -4.77 9.20
C GLN A 163 -12.32 -5.18 10.50
N GLY A 164 -12.95 -6.03 11.31
CA GLY A 164 -12.37 -6.44 12.59
C GLY A 164 -11.06 -7.22 12.45
N PHE A 165 -10.89 -7.96 11.35
CA PHE A 165 -9.65 -8.68 11.04
C PHE A 165 -8.60 -7.72 10.48
N LEU A 166 -8.98 -6.79 9.59
CA LEU A 166 -8.12 -5.72 9.10
C LEU A 166 -7.58 -4.87 10.26
N ASP A 167 -8.43 -4.44 11.19
CA ASP A 167 -8.02 -3.66 12.35
C ASP A 167 -6.99 -4.41 13.21
N ALA A 168 -7.12 -5.74 13.34
CA ALA A 168 -6.13 -6.55 14.04
C ALA A 168 -4.77 -6.59 13.33
N LEU A 169 -4.75 -6.59 12.00
CA LEU A 169 -3.52 -6.49 11.20
C LEU A 169 -2.90 -5.09 11.31
N LEU A 170 -3.73 -4.05 11.27
CA LEU A 170 -3.27 -2.66 11.37
C LEU A 170 -2.72 -2.34 12.77
N ASP A 171 -3.31 -2.91 13.83
CA ASP A 171 -2.78 -2.82 15.19
C ASP A 171 -1.32 -3.32 15.29
N ILE A 172 -0.93 -4.33 14.50
CA ILE A 172 0.45 -4.84 14.47
C ILE A 172 1.39 -3.78 13.89
N VAL A 173 1.08 -3.26 12.70
CA VAL A 173 1.97 -2.32 11.99
C VAL A 173 1.97 -0.92 12.60
N GLU A 174 0.95 -0.57 13.38
CA GLU A 174 0.94 0.68 14.17
C GLU A 174 1.59 0.51 15.56
N GLY A 175 2.16 -0.67 15.86
CA GLY A 175 2.90 -0.92 17.10
C GLY A 175 2.02 -1.08 18.34
N ARG A 176 0.71 -1.31 18.19
CA ARG A 176 -0.23 -1.51 19.30
C ARG A 176 -0.26 -2.94 19.85
N GLY A 177 0.47 -3.87 19.23
CA GLY A 177 0.55 -5.29 19.60
C GLY A 177 1.73 -5.70 20.52
N GLY A 178 2.48 -4.74 21.07
CA GLY A 178 3.71 -5.01 21.83
C GLY A 178 4.96 -5.14 20.95
N ALA A 179 6.13 -5.43 21.53
CA ALA A 179 7.40 -5.51 20.79
C ALA A 179 8.05 -6.90 20.76
N THR A 180 7.64 -7.81 21.64
CA THR A 180 8.40 -9.05 21.94
C THR A 180 7.66 -10.35 21.60
N ALA A 181 6.33 -10.33 21.61
CA ALA A 181 5.48 -11.45 21.21
C ALA A 181 4.16 -10.89 20.68
N ILE A 182 3.49 -11.64 19.78
CA ILE A 182 2.14 -11.27 19.37
C ILE A 182 1.24 -11.23 20.60
N ASP A 183 0.53 -10.13 20.79
CA ASP A 183 -0.44 -10.03 21.88
C ASP A 183 -1.47 -11.16 21.73
N PRO A 184 -1.61 -12.05 22.73
CA PRO A 184 -2.65 -13.09 22.70
C PRO A 184 -4.06 -12.52 22.50
N ALA A 185 -4.30 -11.24 22.84
CA ALA A 185 -5.54 -10.55 22.55
C ALA A 185 -5.80 -10.35 21.04
N LEU A 186 -4.76 -10.11 20.24
CA LEU A 186 -4.87 -10.03 18.78
C LEU A 186 -5.23 -11.39 18.19
N THR A 187 -4.60 -12.47 18.65
CA THR A 187 -4.93 -13.82 18.20
C THR A 187 -6.36 -14.23 18.57
N ARG A 188 -6.89 -13.73 19.69
CA ARG A 188 -8.32 -13.92 20.06
C ARG A 188 -9.30 -13.20 19.14
N LYS A 189 -8.86 -12.19 18.36
CA LYS A 189 -9.69 -11.54 17.33
C LYS A 189 -9.84 -12.41 16.08
N ALA A 190 -8.96 -13.40 15.86
CA ALA A 190 -9.09 -14.33 14.75
C ALA A 190 -10.31 -15.22 14.91
N VAL A 191 -11.15 -15.28 13.88
CA VAL A 191 -12.34 -16.15 13.85
C VAL A 191 -12.08 -17.46 13.12
N SER A 192 -10.90 -17.63 12.51
CA SER A 192 -10.49 -18.87 11.85
C SER A 192 -9.00 -19.20 12.06
N PRO A 193 -8.60 -20.48 11.88
CA PRO A 193 -7.19 -20.86 11.91
C PRO A 193 -6.33 -20.11 10.89
N LEU A 194 -6.87 -19.83 9.69
CA LEU A 194 -6.15 -19.09 8.65
C LEU A 194 -5.86 -17.64 9.08
N GLU A 195 -6.83 -16.99 9.72
CA GLU A 195 -6.64 -15.63 10.25
C GLU A 195 -5.60 -15.60 11.38
N ALA A 196 -5.59 -16.61 12.25
CA ALA A 196 -4.57 -16.74 13.28
C ALA A 196 -3.17 -16.89 12.65
N THR A 197 -3.01 -17.79 11.66
CA THR A 197 -1.75 -17.94 10.91
C THR A 197 -1.36 -16.66 10.19
N THR A 198 -2.32 -15.90 9.67
CA THR A 198 -2.08 -14.61 8.99
C THR A 198 -1.56 -13.56 9.97
N LEU A 199 -2.17 -13.43 11.16
CA LEU A 199 -1.69 -12.51 12.20
C LEU A 199 -0.29 -12.88 12.67
N GLU A 200 -0.01 -14.16 12.93
CA GLU A 200 1.32 -14.64 13.31
C GLU A 200 2.37 -14.39 12.22
N THR A 201 1.99 -14.57 10.96
CA THR A 201 2.85 -14.35 9.80
C THR A 201 3.13 -12.86 9.62
N LEU A 202 2.12 -12.00 9.68
CA LEU A 202 2.29 -10.55 9.62
C LEU A 202 3.15 -10.04 10.78
N TRP A 203 2.89 -10.53 12.00
CA TRP A 203 3.71 -10.21 13.17
C TRP A 203 5.17 -10.57 12.96
N PHE A 204 5.45 -11.78 12.45
CA PHE A 204 6.81 -12.21 12.13
C PHE A 204 7.48 -11.28 11.11
N PHE A 205 6.78 -10.95 10.01
CA PHE A 205 7.34 -10.04 9.01
C PHE A 205 7.60 -8.64 9.56
N TYR A 206 6.63 -8.06 10.26
CA TYR A 206 6.75 -6.72 10.80
C TYR A 206 7.82 -6.62 11.89
N SER A 207 7.88 -7.58 12.81
CA SER A 207 8.93 -7.63 13.83
C SER A 207 10.33 -7.80 13.22
N THR A 208 10.46 -8.63 12.17
CA THR A 208 11.70 -8.78 11.42
C THR A 208 12.10 -7.48 10.73
N LEU A 209 11.16 -6.79 10.09
CA LEU A 209 11.40 -5.50 9.45
C LEU A 209 11.87 -4.46 10.48
N MET A 210 11.20 -4.37 11.63
CA MET A 210 11.55 -3.43 12.69
C MET A 210 12.91 -3.74 13.31
N GLN A 211 13.25 -5.02 13.49
CA GLN A 211 14.58 -5.43 13.95
C GLN A 211 15.66 -5.00 12.96
N ARG A 212 15.43 -5.19 11.66
CA ARG A 212 16.35 -4.76 10.60
C ARG A 212 16.49 -3.25 10.59
N ALA A 213 15.38 -2.51 10.61
CA ALA A 213 15.39 -1.05 10.65
C ALA A 213 16.20 -0.52 11.84
N ARG A 214 16.00 -1.08 13.05
CA ARG A 214 16.77 -0.72 14.26
C ARG A 214 18.27 -0.95 14.16
N SER A 215 18.70 -1.87 13.29
CA SER A 215 20.13 -2.11 13.05
C SER A 215 20.78 -1.10 12.11
N TYR A 216 20.00 -0.22 11.48
CA TYR A 216 20.52 0.74 10.51
C TYR A 216 21.20 1.93 11.17
N PRO A 217 22.32 2.44 10.59
CA PRO A 217 23.14 3.47 11.21
C PRO A 217 22.36 4.73 11.59
N ARG A 218 21.37 5.11 10.77
CA ARG A 218 20.56 6.32 10.96
C ARG A 218 19.12 6.03 11.40
N CYS A 219 18.84 4.84 11.94
CA CYS A 219 17.48 4.49 12.38
C CYS A 219 16.88 5.52 13.33
N ALA A 220 17.65 5.96 14.35
CA ALA A 220 17.15 6.90 15.35
C ALA A 220 16.78 8.27 14.75
N GLU A 221 17.44 8.68 13.66
CA GLU A 221 17.19 9.96 12.99
C GLU A 221 15.89 9.95 12.16
N PHE A 222 15.53 8.79 11.58
CA PHE A 222 14.35 8.66 10.73
C PHE A 222 13.17 7.92 11.40
N ALA A 223 13.32 7.43 12.63
CA ALA A 223 12.33 6.60 13.30
C ALA A 223 10.95 7.26 13.39
N ASP A 224 10.88 8.54 13.76
CA ASP A 224 9.62 9.27 13.90
C ASP A 224 8.92 9.51 12.55
N ILE A 225 9.70 9.78 11.51
CA ILE A 225 9.21 9.97 10.14
C ILE A 225 8.62 8.66 9.62
N PHE A 226 9.39 7.57 9.74
CA PHE A 226 8.95 6.25 9.33
C PHE A 226 7.69 5.81 10.09
N ALA A 227 7.64 6.02 11.42
CA ALA A 227 6.46 5.71 12.23
C ALA A 227 5.24 6.55 11.82
N TYR A 228 5.43 7.81 11.40
CA TYR A 228 4.37 8.64 10.84
C TYR A 228 3.86 8.06 9.52
N ASP A 229 4.75 7.70 8.60
CA ASP A 229 4.36 7.17 7.30
C ASP A 229 3.70 5.78 7.40
N CYS A 230 4.09 4.94 8.36
CA CYS A 230 3.36 3.70 8.67
C CYS A 230 1.90 3.96 9.09
N ARG A 231 1.63 5.05 9.84
CA ARG A 231 0.26 5.43 10.23
C ARG A 231 -0.54 5.97 9.05
N VAL A 232 0.08 6.76 8.17
CA VAL A 232 -0.57 7.24 6.94
C VAL A 232 -0.94 6.04 6.06
N TRP A 233 -0.03 5.09 5.91
CA TRP A 233 -0.24 3.86 5.17
C TRP A 233 -1.34 2.98 5.79
N ALA A 234 -1.36 2.80 7.11
CA ALA A 234 -2.45 2.08 7.80
C ALA A 234 -3.82 2.77 7.58
N ASN A 235 -3.86 4.10 7.61
CA ASN A 235 -5.09 4.85 7.33
C ASN A 235 -5.56 4.71 5.89
N MET A 236 -4.65 4.58 4.93
CA MET A 236 -5.01 4.29 3.54
C MET A 236 -5.77 2.97 3.44
N TYR A 237 -5.34 1.90 4.14
CA TYR A 237 -6.08 0.63 4.12
C TYR A 237 -7.46 0.70 4.76
N ARG A 238 -7.61 1.51 5.82
CA ARG A 238 -8.95 1.82 6.37
C ARG A 238 -9.83 2.48 5.33
N LEU A 239 -9.30 3.43 4.57
CA LEU A 239 -10.03 4.09 3.50
C LEU A 239 -10.36 3.12 2.36
N SER A 240 -9.41 2.25 1.98
CA SER A 240 -9.61 1.20 0.97
C SER A 240 -10.81 0.32 1.34
N HIS A 241 -10.82 -0.17 2.58
CA HIS A 241 -11.92 -0.98 3.09
C HIS A 241 -13.26 -0.21 3.10
N LEU A 242 -13.25 1.06 3.50
CA LEU A 242 -14.45 1.91 3.48
C LEU A 242 -14.97 2.14 2.06
N PHE A 243 -14.12 2.27 1.04
CA PHE A 243 -14.57 2.41 -0.34
C PHE A 243 -15.27 1.17 -0.86
N ASN A 244 -14.81 -0.02 -0.47
CA ASN A 244 -15.51 -1.25 -0.80
C ASN A 244 -16.88 -1.30 -0.11
N ASP A 245 -16.95 -1.08 1.21
CA ASP A 245 -18.23 -1.18 1.95
C ASP A 245 -19.21 -0.02 1.68
N HIS A 246 -18.69 1.16 1.32
CA HIS A 246 -19.46 2.37 1.04
C HIS A 246 -19.03 3.04 -0.28
N PRO A 247 -19.37 2.47 -1.44
CA PRO A 247 -19.02 3.06 -2.74
C PRO A 247 -19.56 4.49 -2.93
N ASP A 248 -20.60 4.89 -2.18
CA ASP A 248 -21.14 6.26 -2.15
C ASP A 248 -20.12 7.31 -1.66
N MET A 249 -19.10 6.89 -0.91
CA MET A 249 -18.01 7.75 -0.43
C MET A 249 -16.93 7.99 -1.48
N MET A 250 -16.96 7.26 -2.60
CA MET A 250 -15.90 7.31 -3.59
C MET A 250 -15.71 8.72 -4.14
N SER A 251 -14.53 9.27 -3.91
CA SER A 251 -14.15 10.63 -4.29
C SER A 251 -12.81 10.61 -4.98
N MET A 252 -12.73 11.19 -6.19
CA MET A 252 -11.45 11.34 -6.90
C MET A 252 -10.43 12.12 -6.09
N VAL A 253 -10.87 13.09 -5.28
CA VAL A 253 -9.97 13.90 -4.45
C VAL A 253 -9.33 13.06 -3.35
N GLU A 254 -10.11 12.24 -2.64
CA GLU A 254 -9.56 11.37 -1.60
C GLU A 254 -8.75 10.23 -2.21
N HIS A 255 -9.18 9.72 -3.37
CA HIS A 255 -8.44 8.72 -4.13
C HIS A 255 -7.04 9.21 -4.48
N ASP A 256 -6.92 10.38 -5.13
CA ASP A 256 -5.64 10.95 -5.54
C ASP A 256 -4.77 11.37 -4.34
N LEU A 257 -5.36 11.74 -3.20
CA LEU A 257 -4.59 12.20 -2.04
C LEU A 257 -4.07 11.05 -1.18
N VAL A 258 -4.86 9.99 -0.98
CA VAL A 258 -4.59 8.98 0.06
C VAL A 258 -4.21 7.63 -0.54
N MET A 259 -4.88 7.18 -1.59
CA MET A 259 -4.69 5.84 -2.13
C MET A 259 -3.29 5.54 -2.69
N PRO A 260 -2.51 6.50 -3.24
CA PRO A 260 -1.15 6.23 -3.69
C PRO A 260 -0.21 5.70 -2.60
N TYR A 261 -0.52 5.93 -1.32
CA TYR A 261 0.28 5.39 -0.23
C TYR A 261 0.29 3.85 -0.19
N ASN A 262 -0.63 3.16 -0.88
CA ASN A 262 -0.59 1.70 -1.03
C ASN A 262 0.64 1.19 -1.79
N MET A 263 1.33 2.07 -2.54
CA MET A 263 2.56 1.74 -3.22
C MET A 263 3.77 1.70 -2.28
N GLY A 264 3.66 2.22 -1.06
CA GLY A 264 4.69 2.15 -0.02
C GLY A 264 5.98 2.93 -0.29
N MET A 265 6.13 3.63 -1.41
CA MET A 265 7.42 4.21 -1.82
C MET A 265 8.00 5.23 -0.81
N VAL A 266 7.15 5.96 -0.08
CA VAL A 266 7.64 6.87 0.97
C VAL A 266 8.29 6.08 2.11
N MET A 267 7.65 5.02 2.60
CA MET A 267 8.25 4.17 3.63
C MET A 267 9.50 3.43 3.13
N TYR A 268 9.53 3.03 1.85
CA TYR A 268 10.72 2.43 1.23
C TYR A 268 11.87 3.43 1.21
N THR A 269 11.58 4.69 0.91
CA THR A 269 12.55 5.79 0.92
C THR A 269 13.08 6.00 2.33
N ASP A 270 12.22 6.01 3.36
CA ASP A 270 12.65 6.17 4.75
C ASP A 270 13.61 5.05 5.19
N LEU A 271 13.34 3.79 4.83
CA LEU A 271 14.25 2.67 5.11
C LEU A 271 15.62 2.85 4.42
N GLN A 272 15.63 3.35 3.18
CA GLN A 272 16.87 3.61 2.44
C GLN A 272 17.67 4.79 3.01
N LEU A 273 16.98 5.83 3.49
CA LEU A 273 17.60 6.97 4.16
C LEU A 273 18.28 6.56 5.48
N MET A 274 17.70 5.59 6.21
CA MET A 274 18.35 5.00 7.40
C MET A 274 19.71 4.35 7.09
N CYS A 275 19.94 3.95 5.84
CA CYS A 275 21.16 3.32 5.33
C CYS A 275 22.00 4.26 4.44
N SER A 276 21.75 5.57 4.47
CA SER A 276 22.45 6.55 3.63
C SER A 276 23.31 7.49 4.47
N SER A 277 24.53 7.09 4.83
CA SER A 277 25.41 7.89 5.71
C SER A 277 25.75 9.28 5.16
N ARG A 278 25.72 9.44 3.83
CA ARG A 278 26.09 10.66 3.11
C ARG A 278 24.90 11.56 2.74
N PHE A 279 23.69 11.18 3.12
CA PHE A 279 22.49 11.95 2.79
C PHE A 279 22.34 13.18 3.69
N GLU A 280 22.14 14.35 3.08
CA GLU A 280 22.00 15.63 3.77
C GLU A 280 20.53 15.91 4.14
N MET A 281 20.26 16.16 5.42
CA MET A 281 18.89 16.40 5.89
C MET A 281 18.21 17.63 5.28
N THR A 282 18.99 18.57 4.75
CA THR A 282 18.45 19.74 4.02
C THR A 282 17.73 19.35 2.73
N ASP A 283 18.00 18.16 2.16
CA ASP A 283 17.38 17.65 0.95
C ASP A 283 16.13 16.77 1.24
N LEU A 284 15.81 16.50 2.51
CA LEU A 284 14.73 15.59 2.90
C LEU A 284 13.38 15.97 2.27
N GLY A 285 13.04 17.26 2.23
CA GLY A 285 11.80 17.72 1.62
C GLY A 285 11.72 17.39 0.12
N ALA A 286 12.83 17.54 -0.61
CA ALA A 286 12.90 17.26 -2.04
C ALA A 286 12.83 15.75 -2.33
N VAL A 287 13.57 14.94 -1.57
CA VAL A 287 13.54 13.48 -1.69
C VAL A 287 12.15 12.93 -1.38
N ARG A 288 11.49 13.42 -0.32
CA ARG A 288 10.11 13.02 -0.01
C ARG A 288 9.12 13.41 -1.10
N ALA A 289 9.26 14.60 -1.68
CA ALA A 289 8.44 14.99 -2.83
C ALA A 289 8.64 14.07 -4.04
N ALA A 290 9.89 13.67 -4.32
CA ALA A 290 10.20 12.71 -5.37
C ALA A 290 9.60 11.32 -5.07
N ALA A 291 9.69 10.84 -3.82
CA ALA A 291 9.08 9.57 -3.40
C ALA A 291 7.55 9.59 -3.56
N ILE A 292 6.89 10.69 -3.23
CA ILE A 292 5.44 10.86 -3.44
C ILE A 292 5.10 10.80 -4.93
N LEU A 293 5.87 11.48 -5.80
CA LEU A 293 5.69 11.38 -7.26
C LEU A 293 5.89 9.94 -7.76
N ALA A 294 6.87 9.22 -7.23
CA ALA A 294 7.09 7.82 -7.55
C ALA A 294 5.90 6.94 -7.12
N GLN A 295 5.27 7.21 -5.97
CA GLN A 295 4.02 6.53 -5.56
C GLN A 295 2.90 6.76 -6.58
N TYR A 296 2.72 8.00 -7.05
CA TYR A 296 1.74 8.31 -8.08
C TYR A 296 1.98 7.52 -9.36
N MET A 297 3.23 7.47 -9.83
CA MET A 297 3.60 6.71 -11.03
C MET A 297 3.35 5.21 -10.84
N GLY A 298 3.79 4.66 -9.71
CA GLY A 298 3.55 3.26 -9.34
C GLY A 298 2.06 2.93 -9.30
N ARG A 299 1.25 3.82 -8.72
CA ARG A 299 -0.20 3.67 -8.64
C ARG A 299 -0.84 3.69 -10.02
N ILE A 300 -0.46 4.61 -10.91
CA ILE A 300 -0.95 4.61 -12.31
C ILE A 300 -0.63 3.28 -13.00
N GLY A 301 0.60 2.76 -12.84
CA GLY A 301 0.99 1.46 -13.37
C GLY A 301 0.14 0.31 -12.83
N ASN A 302 -0.08 0.28 -11.52
CA ASN A 302 -0.95 -0.70 -10.86
C ASN A 302 -2.40 -0.60 -11.39
N LEU A 303 -3.02 0.57 -11.29
CA LEU A 303 -4.41 0.82 -11.72
C LEU A 303 -4.68 0.42 -13.17
N THR A 304 -3.74 0.70 -14.08
CA THR A 304 -3.92 0.41 -15.51
C THR A 304 -3.80 -1.08 -15.85
N THR A 305 -3.17 -1.85 -14.99
CA THR A 305 -2.91 -3.29 -15.20
C THR A 305 -3.87 -4.20 -14.43
N THR A 306 -4.43 -3.74 -13.30
CA THR A 306 -5.22 -4.60 -12.40
C THR A 306 -6.73 -4.41 -12.48
N TRP A 307 -7.23 -3.25 -12.93
CA TRP A 307 -8.67 -2.91 -12.85
C TRP A 307 -9.64 -3.91 -13.46
N ARG A 308 -9.22 -4.67 -14.48
CA ARG A 308 -10.10 -5.65 -15.14
C ARG A 308 -10.38 -6.86 -14.25
N ARG A 309 -9.36 -7.32 -13.54
CA ARG A 309 -9.44 -8.44 -12.59
C ARG A 309 -10.22 -8.03 -11.35
N GLU A 310 -10.01 -6.80 -10.87
CA GLU A 310 -10.66 -6.25 -9.69
C GLU A 310 -12.20 -6.23 -9.82
N ILE A 311 -12.74 -6.08 -11.04
CA ILE A 311 -14.18 -6.23 -11.30
C ILE A 311 -14.71 -7.60 -10.86
N ASP A 312 -14.00 -8.68 -11.19
CA ASP A 312 -14.46 -10.04 -10.86
C ASP A 312 -14.26 -10.33 -9.37
N GLU A 313 -13.31 -9.65 -8.74
CA GLU A 313 -13.01 -9.74 -7.30
C GLU A 313 -13.92 -8.86 -6.43
N HIS A 314 -14.74 -8.01 -7.07
CA HIS A 314 -15.58 -7.02 -6.41
C HIS A 314 -14.76 -6.01 -5.59
N ASP A 315 -13.53 -5.75 -6.01
CA ASP A 315 -12.68 -4.70 -5.47
C ASP A 315 -12.89 -3.42 -6.31
N TYR A 316 -13.39 -2.37 -5.68
CA TYR A 316 -13.65 -1.09 -6.34
C TYR A 316 -12.71 0.03 -5.87
N THR A 317 -11.64 -0.32 -5.17
CA THR A 317 -10.67 0.63 -4.61
C THR A 317 -9.80 1.29 -5.68
N SER A 318 -9.81 0.77 -6.90
CA SER A 318 -9.07 1.32 -8.03
C SER A 318 -9.64 2.65 -8.52
N GLY A 319 -8.71 3.57 -8.83
CA GLY A 319 -9.03 4.91 -9.30
C GLY A 319 -9.73 4.92 -10.66
N VAL A 320 -9.68 3.81 -11.40
CA VAL A 320 -10.44 3.63 -12.64
C VAL A 320 -11.95 3.71 -12.34
N PHE A 321 -12.41 3.13 -11.23
CA PHE A 321 -13.82 3.18 -10.84
C PHE A 321 -14.22 4.57 -10.35
N ALA A 322 -13.40 5.19 -9.49
CA ALA A 322 -13.61 6.55 -9.02
C ALA A 322 -13.71 7.54 -10.20
N TYR A 323 -12.83 7.39 -11.19
CA TYR A 323 -12.85 8.20 -12.39
C TYR A 323 -14.09 7.94 -13.24
N ALA A 324 -14.47 6.67 -13.41
CA ALA A 324 -15.66 6.30 -14.18
C ALA A 324 -16.95 6.84 -13.56
N VAL A 325 -17.07 6.83 -12.23
CA VAL A 325 -18.19 7.41 -11.49
C VAL A 325 -18.19 8.93 -11.64
N ASP A 326 -17.05 9.60 -11.43
CA ASP A 326 -16.92 11.06 -11.58
C ASP A 326 -17.29 11.55 -12.99
N LYS A 327 -16.96 10.77 -14.03
CA LYS A 327 -17.32 11.08 -15.42
C LYS A 327 -18.71 10.60 -15.83
N GLY A 328 -19.45 9.92 -14.96
CA GLY A 328 -20.78 9.38 -15.24
C GLY A 328 -20.77 8.26 -16.28
N PHE A 329 -19.65 7.53 -16.43
CA PHE A 329 -19.59 6.32 -17.26
C PHE A 329 -20.25 5.12 -16.57
N VAL A 330 -20.25 5.13 -15.23
CA VAL A 330 -20.84 4.12 -14.36
C VAL A 330 -21.54 4.86 -13.20
N ASP A 331 -22.64 4.32 -12.69
CA ASP A 331 -23.33 4.85 -11.51
C ASP A 331 -22.98 4.04 -10.25
N ILE A 332 -23.18 4.62 -9.07
CA ILE A 332 -22.79 3.97 -7.80
C ILE A 332 -23.67 2.76 -7.48
N GLU A 333 -24.96 2.81 -7.84
CA GLU A 333 -25.89 1.68 -7.66
C GLU A 333 -25.43 0.45 -8.45
N TRP A 334 -24.76 0.67 -9.58
CA TRP A 334 -24.12 -0.37 -10.37
C TRP A 334 -22.94 -1.01 -9.63
N LEU A 335 -22.09 -0.23 -8.94
CA LEU A 335 -20.98 -0.79 -8.15
C LEU A 335 -21.48 -1.67 -6.99
N LYS A 336 -22.65 -1.35 -6.43
CA LYS A 336 -23.31 -2.16 -5.39
C LYS A 336 -23.88 -3.48 -5.94
N HIS A 337 -24.17 -3.55 -7.25
CA HIS A 337 -24.80 -4.70 -7.91
C HIS A 337 -24.15 -4.99 -9.27
N PRO A 338 -22.88 -5.42 -9.28
CA PRO A 338 -22.10 -5.55 -10.51
C PRO A 338 -22.60 -6.67 -11.42
N ASP A 339 -22.78 -6.35 -12.70
CA ASP A 339 -22.69 -7.33 -13.79
C ASP A 339 -21.31 -7.18 -14.43
N ALA A 340 -20.39 -8.11 -14.14
CA ALA A 340 -19.00 -8.06 -14.61
C ALA A 340 -18.88 -7.93 -16.14
N THR A 341 -19.80 -8.52 -16.91
CA THR A 341 -19.80 -8.42 -18.37
C THR A 341 -20.23 -7.04 -18.84
N GLY A 342 -21.29 -6.49 -18.24
CA GLY A 342 -21.74 -5.13 -18.46
C GLY A 342 -20.69 -4.08 -18.08
N CYS A 343 -19.95 -4.31 -16.99
CA CYS A 343 -18.87 -3.43 -16.50
C CYS A 343 -17.82 -3.20 -17.57
N ARG A 344 -17.20 -4.31 -18.04
CA ARG A 344 -16.10 -4.29 -18.98
C ARG A 344 -16.48 -3.55 -20.26
N GLN A 345 -17.70 -3.76 -20.75
CA GLN A 345 -18.20 -3.08 -21.95
C GLN A 345 -18.41 -1.58 -21.74
N ARG A 346 -19.00 -1.16 -20.62
CA ARG A 346 -19.26 0.27 -20.33
C ARG A 346 -17.95 1.04 -20.13
N LEU A 347 -17.04 0.51 -19.31
CA LEU A 347 -15.73 1.13 -19.07
C LEU A 347 -14.91 1.22 -20.36
N SER A 348 -14.84 0.14 -21.14
CA SER A 348 -14.10 0.14 -22.41
C SER A 348 -14.67 1.17 -23.41
N ARG A 349 -16.00 1.31 -23.49
CA ARG A 349 -16.65 2.31 -24.36
C ARG A 349 -16.45 3.74 -23.87
N GLY A 350 -16.58 3.98 -22.56
CA GLY A 350 -16.38 5.30 -21.96
C GLY A 350 -14.95 5.81 -22.17
N LEU A 351 -13.96 4.96 -21.87
CA LEU A 351 -12.55 5.28 -22.03
C LEU A 351 -12.15 5.49 -23.51
N SER A 352 -12.67 4.67 -24.43
CA SER A 352 -12.42 4.82 -25.87
C SER A 352 -13.12 6.05 -26.47
N GLY A 353 -14.29 6.42 -25.95
CA GLY A 353 -15.02 7.61 -26.38
C GLY A 353 -14.37 8.91 -25.92
N ALA A 354 -13.72 8.91 -24.75
CA ALA A 354 -12.99 10.05 -24.23
C ALA A 354 -11.74 10.39 -25.07
N THR A 355 -11.00 9.38 -25.52
CA THR A 355 -9.82 9.53 -26.39
C THR A 355 -10.19 9.99 -27.82
N ALA A 356 -11.34 9.58 -28.34
CA ALA A 356 -11.85 10.05 -29.63
C ALA A 356 -12.32 11.53 -29.62
N LYS A 357 -12.84 12.01 -28.49
CA LYS A 357 -13.25 13.41 -28.32
C LYS A 357 -12.07 14.35 -28.07
N SER A 358 -11.01 13.90 -27.42
CA SER A 358 -9.78 14.71 -27.24
C SER A 358 -8.96 14.84 -28.52
N SER A 359 -9.04 13.86 -29.42
CA SER A 359 -8.34 13.90 -30.73
C SER A 359 -9.09 14.69 -31.81
N SER A 360 -10.41 14.84 -31.70
CA SER A 360 -11.24 15.61 -32.65
C SER A 360 -11.34 17.11 -32.34
N SER A 361 -10.93 17.57 -31.15
CA SER A 361 -10.92 19.00 -30.79
C SER A 361 -9.63 19.74 -31.20
N GLY A 362 -8.64 19.04 -31.77
CA GLY A 362 -7.35 19.61 -32.17
C GLY A 362 -7.29 20.27 -33.56
N ASN A 363 -8.36 20.22 -34.36
CA ASN A 363 -8.31 20.71 -35.74
C ASN A 363 -9.62 21.44 -36.13
N GLY A 364 -9.82 22.63 -35.58
CA GLY A 364 -11.04 23.41 -35.84
C GLY A 364 -10.91 24.89 -35.51
N SER A 365 -10.49 25.67 -36.50
CA SER A 365 -10.87 27.08 -36.72
C SER A 365 -10.24 28.16 -35.81
N ARG A 366 -9.11 28.72 -36.28
CA ARG A 366 -8.77 30.14 -36.08
C ARG A 366 -9.60 30.98 -37.06
N THR A 367 -10.76 31.46 -36.64
CA THR A 367 -11.37 32.65 -37.25
C THR A 367 -12.18 33.45 -36.22
N ALA A 368 -11.94 34.75 -36.22
CA ALA A 368 -12.37 35.82 -35.32
C ALA A 368 -13.81 35.81 -34.77
N MET A 369 -13.99 36.20 -33.49
CA MET A 369 -14.75 37.42 -33.14
C MET A 369 -14.55 37.86 -31.67
N ARG A 370 -14.77 39.16 -31.44
CA ARG A 370 -14.44 40.00 -30.28
C ARG A 370 -15.36 39.84 -29.07
N SER A 371 -14.78 40.17 -27.91
CA SER A 371 -15.31 40.93 -26.76
C SER A 371 -16.61 40.48 -26.06
N SER A 372 -16.47 40.05 -24.80
CA SER A 372 -16.94 40.77 -23.60
C SER A 372 -16.61 39.95 -22.36
N GLY A 373 -16.04 40.58 -21.33
CA GLY A 373 -15.43 39.91 -20.18
C GLY A 373 -16.40 39.44 -19.10
N SER A 374 -15.89 38.55 -18.25
CA SER A 374 -16.14 38.51 -16.81
C SER A 374 -15.16 37.51 -16.20
N ALA A 375 -14.21 38.03 -15.43
CA ALA A 375 -13.23 37.26 -14.70
C ALA A 375 -13.85 36.77 -13.37
N LYS A 376 -13.86 35.44 -13.17
CA LYS A 376 -13.62 34.73 -11.89
C LYS A 376 -14.06 33.28 -12.04
N GLN A 377 -13.11 32.36 -12.23
CA GLN A 377 -13.21 31.03 -11.62
C GLN A 377 -11.85 30.30 -11.62
N SER A 378 -11.43 30.01 -10.39
CA SER A 378 -10.67 28.88 -9.88
C SER A 378 -9.40 28.40 -10.61
N ARG A 379 -8.24 28.75 -10.03
CA ARG A 379 -6.98 28.02 -10.16
C ARG A 379 -7.04 26.74 -9.32
N VAL A 380 -7.61 25.65 -9.84
CA VAL A 380 -7.34 24.26 -9.42
C VAL A 380 -7.59 23.35 -10.63
N SER A 381 -6.73 23.43 -11.64
CA SER A 381 -6.64 22.47 -12.74
C SER A 381 -5.42 22.83 -13.59
N MET A 382 -4.22 22.48 -13.14
CA MET A 382 -3.00 22.76 -13.91
C MET A 382 -1.92 21.68 -13.77
N PHE A 383 -2.32 20.41 -13.59
CA PHE A 383 -1.37 19.29 -13.56
C PHE A 383 -1.69 18.13 -14.52
N ALA A 384 -2.69 18.23 -15.39
CA ALA A 384 -3.08 17.14 -16.28
C ALA A 384 -2.80 17.37 -17.78
N THR A 385 -1.96 18.34 -18.18
CA THR A 385 -1.79 18.62 -19.64
C THR A 385 -0.44 19.23 -20.02
N GLY A 386 0.67 18.65 -19.57
CA GLY A 386 2.01 19.20 -19.85
C GLY A 386 3.11 18.16 -19.96
N LEU A 387 2.98 17.18 -20.86
CA LEU A 387 4.09 16.31 -21.30
C LEU A 387 3.97 16.05 -22.80
N MET A 388 4.27 17.07 -23.60
CA MET A 388 4.77 16.92 -24.98
C MET A 388 5.61 18.14 -25.34
N ALA A 389 6.73 17.87 -26.02
CA ALA A 389 7.71 18.78 -26.63
C ALA A 389 8.91 19.21 -25.76
N CYS A 390 9.99 18.43 -25.87
CA CYS A 390 11.35 18.98 -26.05
C CYS A 390 11.74 18.71 -27.51
N PRO A 391 12.13 19.71 -28.31
CA PRO A 391 13.00 19.51 -29.46
C PRO A 391 14.48 19.61 -29.05
N ASP A 392 15.31 18.93 -29.85
CA ASP A 392 16.78 18.79 -29.85
C ASP A 392 17.63 19.85 -29.13
#